data_AF-A0A932VSW4-F1
#
_entry.id   AF-A0A932VSW4-F1
#
_cell.length_a   1.000
_cell.length_b   1.000
_cell.length_c   1.000
_cell.angle_alpha   90.00
_cell.angle_beta   90.00
_cell.angle_gamma   90.00
#
_symmetry.space_group_name_H-M   'P 1'
#
loop_
_entity.id
_entity.type
_entity.pdbx_description
1 polymer ?
#
loop_
_entity_poly.entity_id
_entity_poly.type
_entity_poly.pdbx_seq_one_letter_code
_entity_poly.pdbx_strand_id
1 'polypeptide(L)'
;MNDNIYPIAKIGLFEEILCINKSDLPFIGKERAMEVKTVRLDLSHKTIDEPIELEIHLKFNPWEEITTEEDRTTVSSKIESAFTKDEIENKVVGALTNVAIR
;
A
#
# COMPACT_ATOMS: atom_id res chain seq x y z
N MET A 1 -7.51 -7.10 -10.27
CA MET A 1 -7.32 -5.97 -9.35
C MET A 1 -8.45 -5.91 -8.34
N ASN A 2 -8.15 -6.17 -7.08
CA ASN A 2 -9.08 -5.84 -6.00
C ASN A 2 -9.12 -4.30 -5.93
N ASP A 3 -10.26 -3.69 -6.26
CA ASP A 3 -10.39 -2.22 -6.39
C ASP A 3 -10.08 -1.45 -5.09
N ASN A 4 -9.86 -2.16 -4.00
CA ASN A 4 -9.65 -1.60 -2.68
C ASN A 4 -8.19 -1.29 -2.36
N ILE A 5 -7.20 -1.81 -3.10
CA ILE A 5 -5.78 -1.48 -2.84
C ILE A 5 -5.20 -0.59 -3.93
N TYR A 6 -4.33 0.33 -3.54
CA TYR A 6 -3.69 1.27 -4.45
C TYR A 6 -2.19 1.39 -4.13
N PRO A 7 -1.31 0.85 -5.00
CA PRO A 7 0.13 1.05 -4.88
C PRO A 7 0.51 2.50 -5.12
N ILE A 8 1.24 3.09 -4.18
CA ILE A 8 1.62 4.52 -4.20
C ILE A 8 3.12 4.75 -4.32
N ALA A 9 3.95 3.85 -3.81
CA ALA A 9 5.39 4.04 -3.81
C ALA A 9 6.13 2.71 -3.73
N LYS A 10 7.36 2.71 -4.23
CA LYS A 10 8.36 1.66 -3.99
C LYS A 10 9.29 2.13 -2.87
N ILE A 11 9.70 1.22 -1.99
CA ILE A 11 10.55 1.55 -0.83
C ILE A 11 11.95 0.97 -1.04
N GLY A 12 12.96 1.82 -0.90
CA GLY A 12 14.35 1.43 -0.99
C GLY A 12 14.74 0.80 -2.32
N LEU A 13 15.73 -0.11 -2.25
CA LEU A 13 16.26 -0.85 -3.41
C LEU A 13 15.62 -2.24 -3.56
N PHE A 14 14.80 -2.65 -2.61
CA PHE A 14 14.15 -3.96 -2.59
C PHE A 14 12.79 -3.88 -3.30
N GLU A 15 12.23 -5.02 -3.72
CA GLU A 15 10.88 -5.06 -4.30
C GLU A 15 9.79 -4.85 -3.22
N GLU A 16 9.94 -3.81 -2.41
CA GLU A 16 9.00 -3.40 -1.37
C GLU A 16 8.05 -2.34 -1.93
N ILE A 17 6.76 -2.56 -1.77
CA ILE A 17 5.69 -1.69 -2.27
C ILE A 17 4.86 -1.17 -1.10
N LEU A 18 4.59 0.13 -1.08
CA LEU A 18 3.58 0.71 -0.21
C LEU A 18 2.23 0.73 -0.91
N CYS A 19 1.22 0.20 -0.23
CA CYS A 19 -0.16 0.18 -0.67
C CYS A 19 -1.07 0.83 0.37
N ILE A 20 -1.96 1.70 -0.10
CA ILE A 20 -3.05 2.26 0.71
C ILE A 20 -4.38 1.68 0.28
N ASN A 21 -5.45 2.01 1.01
CA ASN A 21 -6.79 1.82 0.48
C ASN A 21 -7.03 2.84 -0.64
N LYS A 22 -7.58 2.42 -1.77
CA LYS A 22 -7.89 3.33 -2.89
C LYS A 22 -8.84 4.45 -2.48
N SER A 23 -9.75 4.20 -1.55
CA SER A 23 -10.63 5.25 -0.98
C SER A 23 -9.86 6.36 -0.27
N ASP A 24 -8.64 6.07 0.17
CA ASP A 24 -7.84 6.98 0.98
C ASP A 24 -6.97 7.92 0.12
N LEU A 25 -6.90 7.66 -1.20
CA LEU A 25 -6.12 8.46 -2.15
C LEU A 25 -6.44 9.97 -2.10
N PRO A 26 -7.70 10.43 -1.99
CA PRO A 26 -8.01 11.86 -1.92
C PRO A 26 -7.52 12.56 -0.64
N PHE A 27 -7.02 11.82 0.33
CA PHE A 27 -6.61 12.31 1.65
C PHE A 27 -5.08 12.44 1.79
N ILE A 28 -4.30 11.80 0.91
CA ILE A 28 -2.84 11.93 0.90
C ILE A 28 -2.42 13.39 0.71
N GLY A 29 -1.47 13.86 1.52
CA GLY A 29 -0.88 15.20 1.40
C GLY A 29 -1.77 16.36 1.86
N LYS A 30 -2.93 16.09 2.48
CA LYS A 30 -3.81 17.12 3.04
C LYS A 30 -3.56 17.27 4.54
N GLU A 31 -3.15 18.48 4.97
CA GLU A 31 -2.84 18.84 6.38
C GLU A 31 -3.96 18.59 7.41
N ARG A 32 -5.19 18.23 6.97
CA ARG A 32 -6.34 17.99 7.84
C ARG A 32 -6.98 16.61 7.68
N ALA A 33 -6.40 15.75 6.85
CA ALA A 33 -7.01 14.46 6.58
C ALA A 33 -6.64 13.41 7.64
N MET A 34 -7.53 12.42 7.80
CA MET A 34 -7.30 11.23 8.63
C MET A 34 -5.92 10.63 8.35
N GLU A 35 -5.28 10.08 9.39
CA GLU A 35 -4.05 9.30 9.30
C GLU A 35 -4.23 8.16 8.28
N VAL A 36 -3.81 8.41 7.03
CA VAL A 36 -3.89 7.42 5.95
C VAL A 36 -2.97 6.27 6.34
N LYS A 37 -3.54 5.08 6.48
CA LYS A 37 -2.76 3.87 6.72
C LYS A 37 -2.24 3.31 5.41
N THR A 38 -1.07 2.72 5.50
CA THR A 38 -0.42 2.01 4.41
C THR A 38 0.08 0.67 4.92
N VAL A 39 0.17 -0.29 4.02
CA VAL A 39 0.78 -1.60 4.26
C VAL A 39 2.00 -1.71 3.36
N ARG A 40 3.11 -2.16 3.94
CA ARG A 40 4.31 -2.51 3.19
C ARG A 40 4.25 -3.97 2.76
N LEU A 41 4.46 -4.19 1.48
CA LEU A 41 4.49 -5.51 0.85
C LEU A 41 5.90 -5.77 0.36
N ASP A 42 6.59 -6.77 0.93
CA ASP A 42 7.87 -7.25 0.40
C ASP A 42 7.58 -8.40 -0.58
N LEU A 43 7.74 -8.12 -1.88
CA LEU A 43 7.50 -9.10 -2.94
C LEU A 43 8.59 -10.17 -3.00
N SER A 44 9.81 -9.87 -2.55
CA SER A 44 10.95 -10.80 -2.59
C SER A 44 10.80 -11.89 -1.53
N HIS A 45 10.42 -11.51 -0.31
CA HIS A 45 10.24 -12.44 0.81
C HIS A 45 8.79 -12.87 1.02
N LYS A 46 7.86 -12.36 0.20
CA LYS A 46 6.40 -12.58 0.32
C LYS A 46 5.91 -12.28 1.73
N THR A 47 6.31 -11.13 2.25
CA THR A 47 5.87 -10.66 3.58
C THR A 47 4.94 -9.45 3.44
N ILE A 48 3.99 -9.37 4.36
CA ILE A 48 2.99 -8.30 4.45
C ILE A 48 3.12 -7.77 5.87
N ASP A 49 3.54 -6.52 5.98
CA ASP A 49 3.70 -5.88 7.29
C ASP A 49 2.37 -5.42 7.86
N GLU A 50 2.38 -5.11 9.15
CA GLU A 50 1.25 -4.46 9.81
C GLU A 50 0.97 -3.06 9.23
N PRO A 51 -0.29 -2.62 9.22
CA PRO A 51 -0.64 -1.30 8.70
C PRO A 51 -0.10 -0.21 9.63
N ILE A 52 0.66 0.73 9.06
CA ILE A 52 1.15 1.90 9.79
C ILE A 52 0.78 3.19 9.05
N GLU A 53 0.98 4.33 9.69
CA GLU A 53 0.70 5.63 9.07
C GLU A 53 1.63 5.90 7.89
N LEU A 54 1.05 6.36 6.77
CA LEU A 54 1.78 6.67 5.56
C LEU A 54 2.88 7.71 5.78
N GLU A 55 2.59 8.77 6.54
CA GLU A 55 3.58 9.80 6.83
C GLU A 55 4.81 9.27 7.57
N ILE A 56 4.62 8.30 8.48
CA ILE A 56 5.72 7.67 9.19
C ILE A 56 6.63 6.95 8.19
N HIS A 57 6.05 6.14 7.29
CA HIS A 57 6.85 5.45 6.27
C HIS A 57 7.66 6.41 5.39
N LEU A 58 7.00 7.46 4.87
CA LEU A 58 7.62 8.38 3.92
C LEU A 58 8.68 9.30 4.55
N LYS A 59 8.60 9.56 5.86
CA LYS A 59 9.60 10.36 6.59
C LYS A 59 10.92 9.63 6.82
N PHE A 60 10.88 8.30 6.99
CA PHE A 60 12.04 7.53 7.46
C PHE A 60 12.71 6.65 6.39
N ASN A 61 12.09 6.47 5.21
CA ASN A 61 12.62 5.59 4.18
C ASN A 61 12.78 6.33 2.85
N PRO A 62 13.83 6.06 2.05
CA PRO A 62 13.87 6.50 0.66
C PRO A 62 12.74 5.81 -0.11
N TRP A 63 11.97 6.59 -0.87
CA TRP A 63 10.83 6.11 -1.63
C TRP A 63 10.78 6.72 -3.04
N GLU A 64 10.21 5.97 -3.97
CA GLU A 64 9.94 6.41 -5.34
C GLU A 64 8.44 6.33 -5.59
N GLU A 65 7.83 7.46 -5.96
CA GLU A 65 6.40 7.55 -6.24
C GLU A 65 6.00 6.78 -7.51
N ILE A 66 4.90 6.05 -7.45
CA ILE A 66 4.30 5.41 -8.63
C ILE A 66 3.33 6.41 -9.27
N THR A 67 3.85 7.18 -10.23
CA THR A 67 3.13 8.30 -10.84
C THR A 67 2.28 7.92 -12.04
N THR A 68 2.56 6.81 -12.72
CA THR A 68 1.85 6.39 -13.94
C THR A 68 0.91 5.21 -13.69
N GLU A 69 -0.20 5.15 -14.43
CA GLU A 69 -1.13 4.02 -14.40
C GLU A 69 -0.50 2.72 -14.94
N GLU A 70 0.43 2.83 -15.89
CA GLU A 70 1.15 1.68 -16.45
C GLU A 70 2.07 1.03 -15.41
N ASP A 71 2.85 1.85 -14.69
CA ASP A 71 3.68 1.37 -13.58
C ASP A 71 2.81 0.75 -12.49
N ARG A 72 1.68 1.38 -12.18
CA ARG A 72 0.75 0.86 -11.17
C ARG A 72 0.15 -0.47 -11.57
N THR A 73 -0.23 -0.64 -12.85
CA THR A 73 -0.74 -1.91 -13.39
C THR A 73 0.33 -2.99 -13.30
N THR A 74 1.57 -2.65 -13.62
CA THR A 74 2.72 -3.56 -13.53
C THR A 74 2.97 -4.00 -12.10
N VAL A 75 3.02 -3.06 -11.15
CA VAL A 75 3.21 -3.34 -9.72
C VAL A 75 2.07 -4.18 -9.17
N SER A 76 0.83 -3.87 -9.55
CA SER A 76 -0.35 -4.62 -9.11
C SER A 76 -0.31 -6.07 -9.60
N SER A 77 0.12 -6.28 -10.84
CA SER A 77 0.32 -7.63 -11.40
C SER A 77 1.40 -8.41 -10.65
N LYS A 78 2.48 -7.73 -10.20
CA LYS A 78 3.51 -8.35 -9.36
C LYS A 78 2.96 -8.73 -7.98
N ILE A 79 2.18 -7.87 -7.34
CA ILE A 79 1.52 -8.16 -6.06
C ILE A 79 0.61 -9.38 -6.17
N GLU A 80 -0.25 -9.43 -7.20
CA GLU A 80 -1.15 -10.56 -7.47
C GLU A 80 -0.41 -11.86 -7.81
N SER A 81 0.83 -11.76 -8.30
CA SER A 81 1.70 -12.92 -8.55
C SER A 81 2.44 -13.40 -7.29
N ALA A 82 2.72 -12.49 -6.36
CA ALA A 82 3.46 -12.78 -5.13
C ALA A 82 2.57 -13.34 -4.03
N PHE A 83 1.33 -12.83 -3.92
CA PHE A 83 0.39 -13.14 -2.85
C PHE A 83 -0.91 -13.73 -3.39
N THR A 84 -1.51 -14.62 -2.62
CA THR A 84 -2.83 -15.15 -2.94
C THR A 84 -3.90 -14.07 -2.75
N LYS A 85 -5.04 -14.23 -3.44
CA LYS A 85 -6.19 -13.33 -3.28
C LYS A 85 -6.64 -13.24 -1.82
N ASP A 86 -6.69 -14.36 -1.11
CA ASP A 86 -7.07 -14.41 0.31
C ASP A 86 -6.09 -13.64 1.21
N GLU A 87 -4.79 -13.68 0.92
CA GLU A 87 -3.81 -12.90 1.67
C GLU A 87 -3.97 -11.41 1.43
N ILE A 88 -4.19 -11.00 0.18
CA ILE A 88 -4.45 -9.60 -0.15
C ILE A 88 -5.74 -9.13 0.55
N GLU A 89 -6.80 -9.92 0.52
CA GLU A 89 -8.08 -9.55 1.14
C GLU A 89 -7.98 -9.48 2.67
N ASN A 90 -7.42 -10.49 3.33
CA ASN A 90 -7.43 -10.56 4.78
C ASN A 90 -6.31 -9.73 5.43
N LYS A 91 -5.11 -9.72 4.84
CA LYS A 91 -3.93 -9.08 5.44
C LYS A 91 -3.69 -7.67 4.94
N VAL A 92 -4.11 -7.33 3.71
CA VAL A 92 -3.92 -5.97 3.15
C VAL A 92 -5.22 -5.18 3.23
N VAL A 93 -6.28 -5.63 2.56
CA VAL A 93 -7.57 -4.92 2.57
C VAL A 93 -8.14 -4.89 3.97
N GLY A 94 -8.20 -6.02 4.68
CA GLY A 94 -8.69 -6.10 6.04
C GLY A 94 -7.93 -5.20 7.02
N ALA A 95 -6.59 -5.14 6.89
CA ALA A 95 -5.75 -4.27 7.71
C ALA A 95 -6.01 -2.77 7.46
N LEU A 96 -6.31 -2.41 6.20
CA LEU A 96 -6.59 -1.03 5.80
C LEU A 96 -8.05 -0.61 6.05
N THR A 97 -9.01 -1.55 6.05
CA THR A 97 -10.45 -1.27 6.25
C THR A 97 -10.93 -1.40 7.69
N ASN A 98 -10.30 -2.22 8.55
CA ASN A 98 -10.66 -2.37 9.98
C ASN A 98 -10.38 -1.12 10.85
N VAL A 99 -10.14 0.03 10.24
CA VAL A 99 -10.02 1.33 10.93
C VAL A 99 -11.34 2.10 10.89
N ALA A 100 -12.34 1.66 10.14
CA ALA A 100 -13.68 2.23 10.19
C ALA A 100 -14.54 1.50 11.24
N ILE A 101 -14.48 1.97 12.48
CA ILE A 101 -15.61 2.33 13.38
C ILE A 101 -15.00 2.57 14.77
N ARG A 102 -14.70 3.83 15.07
CA ARG A 102 -14.81 4.42 16.40
C ARG A 102 -15.37 5.83 16.27
#